data_AF-A0AAP5Z2F6-F1
#
_entry.id   AF-A0AAP5Z2F6-F1
#
_cell.length_a   1.000
_cell.length_b   1.000
_cell.length_c   1.000
_cell.angle_alpha   90.00
_cell.angle_beta   90.00
_cell.angle_gamma   90.00
#
_symmetry.space_group_name_H-M   'P 1'
#
loop_
_entity.id
_entity.type
_entity.pdbx_description
1 polymer ?
#
loop_
_entity_poly.entity_id
_entity_poly.type
_entity_poly.pdbx_seq_one_letter_code
_entity_poly.pdbx_strand_id
1 'polypeptide(L)'
;RDMLRRLAELQYSRNDVAFERGQFRVRGEVIDIFPAESDQDAVRVEMFDDEVDCISVFDPLTGVVKQRDLPRYTIYPKTHYVTPRDRILEAIESIKVELEVRKKQLLENNKLIEEQRISQRTQFDIEMMNELGFCSGIENYSRYLSGRSEGEPPPTLFDYLPHDGLLIIDESHVTVPQIGAM
;
A
#
# COMPACT_ATOMS: atom_id res chain seq x y z
N ARG A 1 -12.55 8.44 -17.17
CA ARG A 1 -11.39 9.08 -16.50
C ARG A 1 -11.18 8.59 -15.06
N ASP A 2 -12.24 8.20 -14.34
CA ASP A 2 -12.17 7.86 -12.92
C ASP A 2 -11.37 6.58 -12.63
N MET A 3 -11.37 5.60 -13.53
CA MET A 3 -10.56 4.39 -13.37
C MET A 3 -9.06 4.67 -13.24
N LEU A 4 -8.52 5.61 -14.03
CA LEU A 4 -7.09 5.97 -13.96
C LEU A 4 -6.76 6.65 -12.63
N ARG A 5 -7.66 7.50 -12.13
CA ARG A 5 -7.52 8.11 -10.80
C ARG A 5 -7.53 7.03 -9.72
N ARG A 6 -8.44 6.06 -9.82
CA ARG A 6 -8.53 4.95 -8.87
C ARG A 6 -7.28 4.07 -8.88
N LEU A 7 -6.68 3.81 -10.05
CA LEU A 7 -5.41 3.10 -10.15
C LEU A 7 -4.27 3.88 -9.47
N ALA A 8 -4.22 5.21 -9.63
CA ALA A 8 -3.26 6.05 -8.93
C ALA A 8 -3.47 6.05 -7.41
N GLU A 9 -4.72 6.08 -6.93
CA GLU A 9 -5.05 5.92 -5.49
C GLU A 9 -4.58 4.56 -4.94
N LEU A 10 -4.64 3.50 -5.77
CA LEU A 10 -4.10 2.18 -5.48
C LEU A 10 -2.56 2.09 -5.63
N GLN A 11 -1.89 3.23 -5.81
CA GLN A 11 -0.44 3.39 -5.95
C GLN A 11 0.16 2.78 -7.22
N TYR A 12 -0.65 2.59 -8.27
CA TYR A 12 -0.11 2.23 -9.58
C TYR A 12 0.43 3.46 -10.31
N SER A 13 1.59 3.30 -10.95
CA SER A 13 2.20 4.35 -11.75
C SER A 13 1.90 4.16 -13.23
N ARG A 14 1.57 5.25 -13.93
CA ARG A 14 1.43 5.22 -15.39
C ARG A 14 2.81 5.12 -16.05
N ASN A 15 3.02 4.12 -16.90
CA ASN A 15 4.23 3.99 -17.71
C ASN A 15 3.90 3.41 -19.08
N ASP A 16 3.91 4.26 -20.09
CA ASP A 16 3.55 3.87 -21.46
C ASP A 16 4.73 3.20 -22.22
N VAL A 17 5.95 3.28 -21.66
CA VAL A 17 7.21 2.80 -22.29
C VAL A 17 7.63 1.44 -21.75
N ALA A 18 7.90 1.35 -20.45
CA ALA A 18 8.20 0.09 -19.77
C ALA A 18 6.94 -0.38 -19.05
N PHE A 19 6.54 -1.63 -19.26
CA PHE A 19 5.31 -2.16 -18.66
C PHE A 19 5.67 -3.25 -17.65
N GLU A 20 5.76 -2.85 -16.39
CA GLU A 20 6.18 -3.68 -15.26
C GLU A 20 5.06 -3.80 -14.22
N ARG A 21 5.24 -4.71 -13.26
CA ARG A 21 4.28 -4.93 -12.16
C ARG A 21 4.00 -3.64 -11.38
N GLY A 22 2.73 -3.44 -11.02
CA GLY A 22 2.28 -2.24 -10.32
C GLY A 22 2.24 -0.99 -11.22
N GLN A 23 2.18 -1.18 -12.53
CA GLN A 23 2.05 -0.10 -13.52
C GLN A 23 0.82 -0.28 -14.39
N PHE A 24 0.39 0.80 -15.03
CA PHE A 24 -0.62 0.76 -16.08
C PHE A 24 -0.20 1.64 -17.27
N ARG A 25 -0.75 1.36 -18.44
CA ARG A 25 -0.56 2.16 -19.65
C ARG A 25 -1.88 2.36 -20.39
N VAL A 26 -1.97 3.43 -21.16
CA VAL A 26 -3.20 3.79 -21.88
C VAL A 26 -2.90 3.98 -23.36
N ARG A 27 -3.61 3.25 -24.22
CA ARG A 27 -3.48 3.29 -25.68
C ARG A 27 -4.86 3.43 -26.31
N GLY A 28 -5.31 4.67 -26.50
CA GLY A 28 -6.68 4.95 -26.96
C GLY A 28 -7.70 4.48 -25.92
N GLU A 29 -8.56 3.56 -26.32
CA GLU A 29 -9.60 2.95 -25.50
C GLU A 29 -9.12 1.72 -24.72
N VAL A 30 -7.84 1.33 -24.90
CA VAL A 30 -7.25 0.17 -24.24
C VAL A 30 -6.44 0.61 -23.03
N ILE A 31 -6.74 0.02 -21.88
CA ILE A 31 -6.03 0.25 -20.62
C ILE A 31 -5.44 -1.09 -20.17
N ASP A 32 -4.12 -1.20 -20.25
CA ASP A 32 -3.39 -2.37 -19.77
C ASP A 32 -2.90 -2.07 -18.35
N ILE A 33 -3.17 -2.98 -17.41
CA ILE A 33 -2.78 -2.90 -16.00
C ILE A 33 -1.97 -4.16 -15.69
N PHE A 34 -0.79 -4.02 -15.07
CA PHE A 34 -0.03 -5.16 -14.58
C PHE A 34 -0.23 -5.25 -13.06
N PRO A 35 -1.10 -6.15 -12.55
CA PRO A 35 -1.42 -6.24 -11.13
C PRO A 35 -0.17 -6.50 -10.28
N ALA A 36 -0.12 -5.93 -9.08
CA ALA A 36 1.05 -6.05 -8.21
C ALA A 36 1.20 -7.47 -7.64
N GLU A 37 0.07 -8.14 -7.42
CA GLU A 37 -0.08 -9.52 -6.96
C GLU A 37 0.20 -10.57 -8.05
N SER A 38 0.24 -10.15 -9.33
CA SER A 38 0.45 -11.06 -10.45
C SER A 38 1.92 -11.17 -10.83
N ASP A 39 2.44 -12.38 -10.93
CA ASP A 39 3.82 -12.63 -11.34
C ASP A 39 3.99 -12.70 -12.87
N GLN A 40 2.92 -13.01 -13.61
CA GLN A 40 3.02 -13.36 -15.04
C GLN A 40 1.97 -12.70 -15.93
N ASP A 41 0.83 -12.31 -15.37
CA ASP A 41 -0.35 -11.97 -16.15
C ASP A 41 -0.73 -10.51 -15.94
N ALA A 42 -0.98 -9.81 -17.05
CA ALA A 42 -1.53 -8.48 -17.06
C ALA A 42 -3.01 -8.52 -17.48
N VAL A 43 -3.73 -7.46 -17.13
CA VAL A 43 -5.15 -7.29 -17.43
C VAL A 43 -5.29 -6.19 -18.46
N ARG A 44 -6.04 -6.47 -19.51
CA ARG A 44 -6.44 -5.49 -20.52
C ARG A 44 -7.92 -5.20 -20.36
N VAL A 45 -8.21 -3.91 -20.21
CA VAL A 45 -9.58 -3.36 -20.18
C VAL A 45 -9.76 -2.57 -21.48
N GLU A 46 -10.66 -3.05 -22.33
CA GLU A 46 -11.08 -2.37 -23.55
C GLU A 46 -12.36 -1.58 -23.24
N MET A 47 -12.34 -0.28 -23.53
CA MET A 47 -13.45 0.63 -23.30
C MET A 47 -14.22 0.87 -24.60
N PHE A 48 -15.52 1.13 -24.49
CA PHE A 48 -16.34 1.71 -25.56
C PHE A 48 -17.07 2.91 -24.98
N ASP A 49 -16.69 4.12 -25.41
CA ASP A 49 -17.06 5.38 -24.75
C ASP A 49 -16.73 5.37 -23.24
N ASP A 50 -17.76 5.34 -22.38
CA ASP A 50 -17.64 5.32 -20.92
C ASP A 50 -17.93 3.93 -20.30
N GLU A 51 -18.12 2.90 -21.14
CA GLU A 51 -18.41 1.53 -20.70
C GLU A 51 -17.22 0.59 -20.92
N VAL A 52 -17.11 -0.44 -20.07
CA VAL A 52 -16.14 -1.53 -20.26
C VAL A 52 -16.73 -2.50 -21.27
N ASP A 53 -16.10 -2.63 -22.43
CA ASP A 53 -16.52 -3.54 -23.51
C ASP A 53 -15.99 -4.96 -23.26
N CYS A 54 -14.70 -5.09 -22.97
CA CYS A 54 -14.05 -6.39 -22.76
C CYS A 54 -12.95 -6.32 -21.71
N ILE A 55 -12.89 -7.36 -20.86
CA ILE A 55 -11.78 -7.61 -19.94
C ILE A 55 -11.07 -8.89 -20.37
N SER A 56 -9.76 -8.81 -20.55
CA SER A 56 -8.92 -9.96 -20.90
C SER A 56 -7.67 -10.03 -20.04
N VAL A 57 -7.17 -11.25 -19.85
CA VAL A 57 -5.89 -11.52 -19.20
C VAL A 57 -4.89 -11.96 -20.27
N PHE A 58 -3.71 -11.35 -20.28
CA PHE A 58 -2.70 -11.57 -21.30
C PHE A 58 -1.30 -11.60 -20.69
N ASP A 59 -0.37 -12.25 -21.40
CA ASP A 59 1.05 -12.22 -21.08
C ASP A 59 1.64 -10.86 -21.50
N PRO A 60 2.20 -10.05 -20.57
CA PRO A 60 2.69 -8.72 -20.85
C PRO A 60 3.96 -8.70 -21.72
N LEU A 61 4.71 -9.81 -21.77
CA LEU A 61 5.94 -9.97 -22.55
C LEU A 61 5.62 -10.37 -23.99
N THR A 62 4.75 -11.38 -24.18
CA THR A 62 4.45 -11.93 -25.51
C THR A 62 3.22 -11.31 -26.16
N GLY A 63 2.34 -10.69 -25.38
CA GLY A 63 1.05 -10.14 -25.84
C GLY A 63 -0.03 -11.20 -26.05
N VAL A 64 0.25 -12.49 -25.77
CA VAL A 64 -0.71 -13.57 -25.96
C VAL A 64 -1.83 -13.45 -24.95
N VAL A 65 -3.07 -13.37 -25.45
CA VAL A 65 -4.28 -13.37 -24.61
C VAL A 65 -4.53 -14.80 -24.12
N LYS A 66 -4.56 -14.97 -22.79
CA LYS A 66 -4.80 -16.26 -22.13
C LYS A 66 -6.29 -16.48 -21.86
N GLN A 67 -7.00 -15.42 -21.48
CA GLN A 67 -8.43 -15.44 -21.21
C GLN A 67 -9.07 -14.15 -21.72
N ARG A 68 -10.28 -14.24 -22.27
CA ARG A 68 -11.03 -13.11 -22.83
C ARG A 68 -12.47 -13.12 -22.29
N ASP A 69 -13.13 -11.98 -22.36
CA ASP A 69 -14.54 -11.79 -22.00
C ASP A 69 -14.80 -12.15 -20.53
N LEU A 70 -13.86 -11.78 -19.65
CA LEU A 70 -14.01 -11.96 -18.22
C LEU A 70 -15.12 -11.04 -17.71
N PRO A 71 -16.12 -11.55 -16.98
CA PRO A 71 -17.22 -10.72 -16.47
C PRO A 71 -16.77 -9.75 -15.38
N ARG A 72 -15.64 -10.03 -14.71
CA ARG A 72 -15.07 -9.19 -13.65
C ARG A 72 -13.60 -9.55 -13.42
N TYR A 73 -12.80 -8.55 -13.08
CA TYR A 73 -11.45 -8.72 -12.51
C TYR A 73 -11.28 -7.77 -11.32
N THR A 74 -10.62 -8.22 -10.24
CA THR A 74 -10.32 -7.39 -9.06
C THR A 74 -8.85 -6.98 -9.08
N ILE A 75 -8.59 -5.67 -9.06
CA ILE A 75 -7.23 -5.12 -8.93
C ILE A 75 -7.00 -4.76 -7.47
N TYR A 76 -6.00 -5.38 -6.84
CA TYR A 76 -5.61 -5.04 -5.46
C TYR A 76 -4.62 -3.86 -5.42
N PRO A 77 -4.49 -3.16 -4.28
CA PRO A 77 -3.50 -2.09 -4.17
C PRO A 77 -2.06 -2.60 -4.31
N LYS A 78 -1.15 -1.75 -4.81
CA LYS A 78 0.27 -2.09 -4.98
C LYS A 78 1.00 -2.35 -3.66
N THR A 79 0.49 -1.80 -2.55
CA THR A 79 1.11 -1.89 -1.22
C THR A 79 0.05 -2.19 -0.15
N HIS A 80 0.45 -2.85 0.93
CA HIS A 80 -0.41 -3.12 2.08
C HIS A 80 -0.73 -1.87 2.92
N TYR A 81 -0.03 -0.75 2.68
CA TYR A 81 -0.24 0.51 3.39
C TYR A 81 -1.10 1.52 2.60
N VAL A 82 -1.78 1.09 1.53
CA VAL A 82 -2.71 1.98 0.82
C VAL A 82 -3.85 2.36 1.76
N THR A 83 -3.91 3.65 2.06
CA THR A 83 -4.80 4.23 3.05
C THR A 83 -5.60 5.37 2.40
N PRO A 84 -6.92 5.50 2.64
CA PRO A 84 -7.70 6.62 2.11
C PRO A 84 -7.14 7.98 2.54
N ARG A 85 -7.30 9.01 1.70
CA ARG A 85 -6.76 10.35 1.97
C ARG A 85 -7.21 10.91 3.33
N ASP A 86 -8.49 10.76 3.67
CA ASP A 86 -9.03 11.27 4.94
C ASP A 86 -8.35 10.63 6.15
N ARG A 87 -8.06 9.32 6.09
CA ARG A 87 -7.34 8.59 7.13
C ARG A 87 -5.89 9.05 7.26
N ILE A 88 -5.23 9.39 6.16
CA ILE A 88 -3.87 9.95 6.19
C ILE A 88 -3.87 11.32 6.89
N LEU A 89 -4.86 12.17 6.59
CA LEU A 89 -4.97 13.48 7.23
C LEU A 89 -5.23 13.38 8.73
N GLU A 90 -6.12 12.47 9.16
CA GLU A 90 -6.35 12.15 10.57
C GLU A 90 -5.08 11.64 11.28
N ALA A 91 -4.34 10.75 10.62
CA ALA A 91 -3.09 10.21 11.13
C ALA A 91 -2.03 11.31 11.29
N ILE A 92 -1.88 12.20 10.30
CA ILE A 92 -0.94 13.34 10.35
C ILE A 92 -1.17 14.20 11.58
N GLU A 93 -2.43 14.54 11.90
CA GLU A 93 -2.72 15.36 13.09
C GLU A 93 -2.32 14.64 14.38
N SER A 94 -2.55 13.33 14.46
CA SER A 94 -2.14 12.52 15.61
C SER A 94 -0.62 12.40 15.74
N ILE A 95 0.10 12.29 14.62
CA ILE A 95 1.58 12.23 14.57
C ILE A 95 2.18 13.56 15.03
N LYS A 96 1.62 14.70 14.59
CA LYS A 96 2.08 16.03 15.02
C LYS A 96 1.98 16.20 16.54
N VAL A 97 0.88 15.73 17.13
CA VAL A 97 0.68 15.80 18.58
C VAL A 97 1.73 14.98 19.33
N GLU A 98 1.97 13.73 18.93
CA GLU A 98 3.01 12.89 19.55
C GLU A 98 4.41 13.46 19.34
N LEU A 99 4.70 14.01 18.17
CA LEU A 99 5.99 14.63 17.88
C LEU A 99 6.27 15.78 18.85
N GLU A 100 5.31 16.67 19.13
CA GLU A 100 5.51 17.77 20.08
C GLU A 100 5.76 17.27 21.51
N VAL A 101 5.04 16.22 21.95
CA VAL A 101 5.30 15.57 23.25
C VAL A 101 6.72 15.00 23.29
N ARG A 102 7.14 14.31 22.22
CA ARG A 102 8.45 13.67 22.14
C ARG A 102 9.59 14.68 22.09
N LYS A 103 9.42 15.78 21.34
CA LYS A 103 10.38 16.89 21.29
C LYS A 103 10.60 17.48 22.67
N LYS A 104 9.51 17.79 23.40
CA LYS A 104 9.59 18.33 24.75
C LYS A 104 10.38 17.41 25.68
N GLN A 105 10.09 16.11 25.68
CA GLN A 105 10.84 15.12 26.46
C GLN A 105 12.33 15.11 26.12
N LEU A 106 12.71 15.17 24.84
CA LEU A 106 14.11 15.15 24.42
C LEU A 106 14.84 16.44 24.85
N LEU A 107 14.21 17.59 24.70
CA LEU A 107 14.76 18.89 25.14
C LEU A 107 14.96 18.95 26.65
N GLU A 108 13.97 18.51 27.44
CA GLU A 108 14.07 18.42 28.90
C GLU A 108 15.23 17.52 29.37
N ASN A 109 15.61 16.54 28.54
CA ASN A 109 16.74 15.65 28.79
C ASN A 109 18.06 16.11 28.12
N ASN A 110 18.13 17.34 27.60
CA ASN A 110 19.29 17.89 26.87
C ASN A 110 19.74 17.06 25.65
N LYS A 111 18.81 16.30 25.03
CA LYS A 111 19.06 15.48 23.83
C LYS A 111 18.77 16.27 22.55
N LEU A 112 19.56 17.32 22.32
CA LEU A 112 19.31 18.30 21.25
C LEU A 112 19.45 17.70 19.85
N ILE A 113 20.41 16.80 19.64
CA ILE A 113 20.64 16.18 18.32
C ILE A 113 19.53 15.18 17.98
N GLU A 114 19.08 14.40 18.96
CA GLU A 114 17.97 13.47 18.79
C GLU A 114 16.66 14.19 18.53
N GLU A 115 16.40 15.31 19.21
CA GLU A 115 15.24 16.17 18.93
C GLU A 115 15.29 16.69 17.50
N GLN A 116 16.41 17.29 17.08
CA GLN A 116 16.55 17.80 15.73
C GLN A 116 16.33 16.69 14.69
N ARG A 117 16.90 15.50 14.92
CA ARG A 117 16.78 14.36 14.00
C ARG A 117 15.33 13.89 13.87
N ILE A 118 14.61 13.70 14.98
CA ILE A 118 13.23 13.21 14.93
C ILE A 118 12.30 14.25 14.32
N SER A 119 12.48 15.53 14.66
CA SER A 119 11.69 16.64 14.10
C SER A 119 11.84 16.75 12.60
N GLN A 120 13.08 16.82 12.09
CA GLN A 120 13.33 16.93 10.65
C GLN A 120 12.80 15.74 9.87
N ARG A 121 13.04 14.51 10.36
CA ARG A 121 12.55 13.30 9.70
C ARG A 121 11.03 13.27 9.63
N THR A 122 10.37 13.49 10.77
CA THR A 122 8.92 13.37 10.87
C THR A 122 8.20 14.47 10.07
N GLN A 123 8.74 15.70 10.05
CA GLN A 123 8.17 16.78 9.23
C GLN A 123 8.27 16.48 7.73
N PHE A 124 9.42 15.99 7.26
CA PHE A 124 9.57 15.57 5.87
C PHE A 124 8.57 14.44 5.52
N ASP A 125 8.43 13.44 6.38
CA ASP A 125 7.49 12.35 6.15
C ASP A 125 6.03 12.84 6.13
N ILE A 126 5.66 13.79 7.00
CA ILE A 126 4.33 14.44 6.99
C ILE A 126 4.08 15.18 5.67
N GLU A 127 5.06 15.95 5.17
CA GLU A 127 4.94 16.64 3.88
C GLU A 127 4.70 15.65 2.75
N MET A 128 5.48 14.56 2.73
CA MET A 128 5.34 13.49 1.73
C MET A 128 3.98 12.80 1.81
N MET A 129 3.49 12.48 3.01
CA MET A 129 2.16 11.92 3.22
C MET A 129 1.04 12.88 2.77
N ASN A 130 1.19 14.19 3.00
CA ASN A 130 0.19 15.17 2.59
C ASN A 130 0.11 15.37 1.07
N GLU A 131 1.27 15.41 0.40
CA GLU A 131 1.37 15.65 -1.04
C GLU A 131 1.11 14.38 -1.87
N LEU A 132 1.76 13.27 -1.51
CA LEU A 132 1.76 12.03 -2.30
C LEU A 132 0.85 10.94 -1.73
N GLY A 133 0.37 11.09 -0.49
CA GLY A 133 -0.36 10.04 0.21
C GLY A 133 0.52 8.90 0.72
N PHE A 134 1.85 9.04 0.65
CA PHE A 134 2.79 8.07 1.22
C PHE A 134 4.15 8.73 1.54
N CYS A 135 4.94 8.08 2.39
CA CYS A 135 6.35 8.40 2.63
C CYS A 135 7.20 7.13 2.63
N SER A 136 8.52 7.28 2.58
CA SER A 136 9.43 6.17 2.84
C SER A 136 9.36 5.80 4.32
N GLY A 137 9.30 4.52 4.66
CA GLY A 137 9.17 4.08 6.05
C GLY A 137 7.76 4.29 6.64
N ILE A 138 6.72 4.31 5.80
CA ILE A 138 5.32 4.53 6.21
C ILE A 138 4.84 3.52 7.28
N GLU A 139 5.45 2.35 7.35
CA GLU A 139 5.19 1.31 8.34
C GLU A 139 5.46 1.77 9.79
N ASN A 140 6.35 2.75 9.99
CA ASN A 140 6.62 3.35 11.31
C ASN A 140 5.41 4.14 11.84
N TYR A 141 4.48 4.51 10.97
CA TYR A 141 3.25 5.22 11.30
C TYR A 141 2.02 4.29 11.28
N SER A 142 2.22 2.97 11.17
CA SER A 142 1.15 1.97 11.02
C SER A 142 0.07 2.05 12.09
N ARG A 143 0.44 2.31 13.36
CA ARG A 143 -0.53 2.52 14.46
C ARG A 143 -1.57 3.58 14.09
N TYR A 144 -1.10 4.74 13.61
CA TYR A 144 -1.96 5.86 13.25
C TYR A 144 -2.81 5.56 12.01
N LEU A 145 -2.19 4.95 11.00
CA LEU A 145 -2.86 4.63 9.73
C LEU A 145 -3.93 3.54 9.89
N SER A 146 -3.74 2.62 10.84
CA SER A 146 -4.69 1.56 11.17
C SER A 146 -5.71 1.94 12.23
N GLY A 147 -5.60 3.13 12.83
CA GLY A 147 -6.50 3.60 13.90
C GLY A 147 -6.41 2.80 15.19
N ARG A 148 -5.28 2.13 15.44
CA ARG A 148 -5.04 1.33 16.65
C ARG A 148 -4.58 2.21 17.81
N SER A 149 -4.90 1.77 19.02
CA SER A 149 -4.49 2.46 20.26
C SER A 149 -3.00 2.25 20.56
N GLU A 150 -2.43 3.05 21.46
CA GLU A 150 -1.08 2.81 21.98
C GLU A 150 -0.99 1.44 22.67
N GLY A 151 0.05 0.67 22.35
CA GLY A 151 0.28 -0.67 22.88
C GLY A 151 -0.49 -1.79 22.18
N GLU A 152 -1.41 -1.47 21.28
CA GLU A 152 -2.07 -2.49 20.46
C GLU A 152 -1.08 -3.08 19.43
N PRO A 153 -1.19 -4.40 19.13
CA PRO A 153 -0.35 -5.01 18.12
C PRO A 153 -0.63 -4.39 16.75
N PRO A 154 0.33 -4.36 15.81
CA PRO A 154 0.05 -3.94 14.44
C PRO A 154 -0.88 -4.94 13.73
N PRO A 155 -1.52 -4.54 12.61
CA PRO A 155 -2.13 -5.50 11.69
C PRO A 155 -1.08 -6.49 11.16
N THR A 156 -1.48 -7.75 11.05
CA THR A 156 -0.66 -8.87 10.59
C THR A 156 -1.38 -9.63 9.49
N LEU A 157 -0.71 -10.63 8.91
CA LEU A 157 -1.35 -11.55 7.97
C LEU A 157 -2.57 -12.26 8.58
N PHE A 158 -2.56 -12.53 9.89
CA PHE A 158 -3.67 -13.22 10.56
C PHE A 158 -4.97 -12.43 10.50
N ASP A 159 -4.91 -11.10 10.47
CA ASP A 159 -6.10 -10.24 10.36
C ASP A 159 -6.79 -10.37 8.98
N TYR A 160 -6.11 -10.92 7.96
CA TYR A 160 -6.67 -11.19 6.63
C TYR A 160 -7.26 -12.60 6.49
N LEU A 161 -7.00 -13.49 7.45
CA LEU A 161 -7.48 -14.86 7.40
C LEU A 161 -8.89 -14.98 7.99
N PRO A 162 -9.68 -15.97 7.54
CA PRO A 162 -10.96 -16.28 8.18
C PRO A 162 -10.78 -16.61 9.67
N HIS A 163 -11.75 -16.21 10.49
CA HIS A 163 -11.72 -16.47 11.94
C HIS A 163 -11.68 -17.95 12.30
N ASP A 164 -12.16 -18.83 11.41
CA ASP A 164 -12.18 -20.28 11.53
C ASP A 164 -11.06 -20.97 10.72
N GLY A 165 -10.02 -20.21 10.35
CA GLY A 165 -8.87 -20.74 9.61
C GLY A 165 -8.07 -21.79 10.39
N LEU A 166 -7.41 -22.69 9.65
CA LEU A 166 -6.48 -23.68 10.19
C LEU A 166 -5.05 -23.14 10.07
N LEU A 167 -4.33 -23.06 11.19
CA LEU A 167 -2.90 -22.77 11.23
C LEU A 167 -2.10 -24.06 11.38
N ILE A 168 -1.19 -24.32 10.43
CA ILE A 168 -0.21 -25.41 10.52
C ILE A 168 1.14 -24.78 10.83
N ILE A 169 1.75 -25.17 11.95
CA ILE A 169 3.10 -24.74 12.34
C ILE A 169 4.06 -25.88 12.07
N ASP A 170 4.79 -25.76 10.96
CA ASP A 170 5.87 -26.69 10.67
C ASP A 170 7.03 -26.50 11.66
N GLU A 171 7.66 -27.61 12.03
CA GLU A 171 8.73 -27.66 13.04
C GLU A 171 8.41 -26.85 14.32
N SER A 172 7.22 -27.05 14.87
CA SER A 172 6.71 -26.26 16.01
C SER A 172 7.65 -26.19 17.23
N HIS A 173 8.47 -27.22 17.44
CA HIS A 173 9.48 -27.25 18.51
C HIS A 173 10.60 -26.21 18.33
N VAL A 174 10.80 -25.70 17.11
CA VAL A 174 11.70 -24.58 16.77
C VAL A 174 10.91 -23.29 16.55
N THR A 175 9.82 -23.35 15.76
CA THR A 175 9.07 -22.17 15.31
C THR A 175 8.36 -21.45 16.46
N VAL A 176 7.78 -22.17 17.45
CA VAL A 176 7.07 -21.54 18.57
C VAL A 176 8.03 -20.77 19.49
N PRO A 177 9.17 -21.34 19.94
CA PRO A 177 10.18 -20.56 20.68
C PRO A 177 10.69 -19.34 19.91
N GLN A 178 10.86 -19.44 18.58
CA GLN A 178 11.31 -18.33 17.75
C GLN A 178 10.32 -17.16 17.77
N ILE A 179 9.01 -17.43 17.69
CA ILE A 179 7.96 -16.40 17.79
C ILE A 179 7.96 -15.76 19.19
N GLY A 180 8.15 -16.54 20.26
CA GLY A 180 8.16 -16.02 21.63
C GLY A 180 9.44 -15.30 22.07
N ALA A 181 10.51 -15.38 21.27
CA ALA A 181 11.79 -14.72 21.54
C ALA A 181 11.92 -13.33 20.88
N MET A 182 10.97 -12.96 20.02
CA MET A 182 10.82 -11.63 19.43
C MET A 182 9.90 -10.76 20.28
#